data_AF-A0A1T5DDI7-F1
#
_entry.id   AF-A0A1T5DDI7-F1
#
_cell.length_a   1.000
_cell.length_b   1.000
_cell.length_c   1.000
_cell.angle_alpha   90.00
_cell.angle_beta   90.00
_cell.angle_gamma   90.00
#
_symmetry.space_group_name_H-M   'P 1'
#
loop_
_entity.id
_entity.type
_entity.pdbx_description
1 polymer ?
#
loop_
_entity_poly.entity_id
_entity_poly.type
_entity_poly.pdbx_seq_one_letter_code
_entity_poly.pdbx_strand_id
1 'polypeptide(L)'
;MTMNPLLPHQKYYPLQELIKERKSDGGDFTLTILFIDEHLKKYGKTGIPNSAYRYSSIFWSNDLRSPTHVWKPAWLTNGCYVTSIDNVSEEKRTGSIKFSFKR
;
A
#
# COMPACT_ATOMS: atom_id res chain seq x y z
N MET A 1 27.22 13.59 -11.48
CA MET A 1 26.57 12.53 -10.67
C MET A 1 25.21 12.24 -11.30
N THR A 2 25.12 11.15 -12.06
CA THR A 2 23.88 10.69 -12.70
C THR A 2 23.01 10.02 -11.63
N MET A 3 21.88 10.64 -11.27
CA MET A 3 20.85 9.96 -10.48
C MET A 3 20.30 8.81 -11.33
N ASN A 4 20.65 7.57 -11.00
CA ASN A 4 19.96 6.41 -11.57
C ASN A 4 18.48 6.51 -11.20
N PRO A 5 17.55 6.57 -12.17
CA PRO A 5 16.13 6.49 -11.86
C PRO A 5 15.88 5.12 -11.21
N LEU A 6 15.44 5.13 -9.94
CA LEU A 6 15.12 3.90 -9.22
C LEU A 6 14.20 3.03 -10.08
N LEU A 7 14.66 1.83 -10.43
CA LEU A 7 13.91 0.88 -11.26
C LEU A 7 12.53 0.64 -10.61
N PRO A 8 11.47 0.35 -11.40
CA PRO A 8 10.11 0.13 -10.90
C PRO A 8 10.05 -0.84 -9.71
N HIS A 9 10.87 -1.89 -9.73
CA HIS A 9 11.00 -2.93 -8.71
C HIS A 9 11.44 -2.42 -7.32
N GLN A 10 11.98 -1.20 -7.22
CA GLN A 10 12.49 -0.66 -5.97
C GLN A 10 11.45 0.12 -5.17
N LYS A 11 10.27 0.48 -5.70
CA LYS A 11 9.32 1.36 -4.98
C LYS A 11 8.30 0.64 -4.09
N TYR A 12 7.92 -0.60 -4.39
CA TYR A 12 6.83 -1.32 -3.70
C TYR A 12 7.24 -2.63 -3.01
N TYR A 13 8.52 -2.98 -3.05
CA TYR A 13 9.05 -4.23 -2.47
C TYR A 13 8.62 -4.47 -1.00
N PRO A 14 8.70 -3.50 -0.07
CA PRO A 14 8.39 -3.77 1.34
C PRO A 14 6.90 -4.05 1.58
N LEU A 15 6.00 -3.28 0.96
CA LEU A 15 4.57 -3.52 1.07
C LEU A 15 4.18 -4.85 0.39
N GLN A 16 4.85 -5.21 -0.71
CA GLN A 16 4.62 -6.47 -1.39
C GLN A 16 5.07 -7.67 -0.54
N GLU A 17 6.22 -7.58 0.15
CA GLU A 17 6.70 -8.59 1.10
C GLU A 17 5.74 -8.76 2.27
N LEU A 18 5.35 -7.65 2.89
CA LEU A 18 4.36 -7.66 3.99
C LEU A 18 3.08 -8.39 3.58
N ILE A 19 2.56 -8.12 2.38
CA ILE A 19 1.34 -8.79 1.90
C ILE A 19 1.58 -10.27 1.58
N LYS A 20 2.77 -10.65 1.09
CA LYS A 20 3.14 -12.06 0.90
C LYS A 20 3.18 -12.82 2.23
N GLU A 21 3.74 -12.22 3.27
CA GLU A 21 3.75 -12.80 4.62
C GLU A 21 2.33 -13.04 5.11
N ARG A 22 1.46 -12.02 5.02
CA ARG A 22 0.04 -12.14 5.40
C ARG A 22 -0.73 -13.18 4.57
N LYS A 23 -0.32 -13.39 3.31
CA LYS A 23 -0.92 -14.42 2.45
C LYS A 23 -0.63 -15.82 2.99
N SER A 24 0.59 -16.06 3.44
CA SER A 24 0.99 -17.33 4.05
C SER A 24 0.20 -17.64 5.33
N ASP A 25 -0.22 -16.61 6.06
CA ASP A 25 -1.07 -16.73 7.27
C ASP A 25 -2.54 -17.09 6.95
N GLY A 26 -2.97 -16.98 5.68
CA GLY A 26 -4.21 -17.56 5.20
C GLY A 26 -5.52 -16.85 5.60
N GLY A 27 -5.53 -15.52 5.68
CA GLY A 27 -6.74 -14.78 6.06
C GLY A 27 -6.84 -13.34 5.57
N ASP A 28 -8.03 -12.77 5.73
CA ASP A 28 -8.24 -11.33 5.60
C ASP A 28 -7.50 -10.60 6.71
N PHE A 29 -6.96 -9.43 6.41
CA PHE A 29 -6.18 -8.66 7.37
C PHE A 29 -6.41 -7.17 7.22
N THR A 30 -6.18 -6.45 8.31
CA THR A 30 -6.30 -4.99 8.34
C THR A 30 -4.95 -4.40 8.66
N LEU A 31 -4.52 -3.40 7.90
CA LEU A 31 -3.33 -2.61 8.19
C LEU A 31 -3.73 -1.17 8.45
N THR A 32 -3.14 -0.55 9.47
CA THR A 32 -3.24 0.90 9.64
C THR A 32 -2.31 1.60 8.65
N ILE A 33 -2.69 2.78 8.18
CA ILE A 33 -1.83 3.58 7.29
C ILE A 33 -0.51 3.95 7.99
N LEU A 34 -0.56 4.18 9.33
CA LEU A 34 0.64 4.41 10.13
C LEU A 34 1.60 3.22 10.12
N PHE A 35 1.09 1.99 10.31
CA PHE A 35 1.92 0.79 10.26
C PHE A 35 2.56 0.61 8.88
N ILE A 36 1.80 0.85 7.80
CA ILE A 36 2.33 0.81 6.43
C ILE A 36 3.45 1.86 6.27
N ASP A 37 3.22 3.09 6.74
CA ASP A 37 4.20 4.19 6.67
C ASP A 37 5.51 3.87 7.41
N GLU A 38 5.42 3.37 8.64
CA GLU A 38 6.57 2.95 9.45
C GLU A 38 7.33 1.79 8.79
N HIS A 39 6.60 0.79 8.29
CA HIS A 39 7.19 -0.33 7.58
C HIS A 39 7.97 0.14 6.35
N LEU A 40 7.42 1.07 5.56
CA LEU A 40 8.12 1.61 4.39
C LEU A 40 9.37 2.41 4.76
N LYS A 41 9.29 3.24 5.81
CA LYS A 41 10.42 4.02 6.31
C LYS A 41 11.56 3.13 6.80
N LYS A 42 11.25 2.01 7.47
CA LYS A 42 12.24 1.02 7.92
C LYS A 42 13.08 0.47 6.74
N TYR A 43 12.50 0.39 5.55
CA TYR A 43 13.16 -0.07 4.33
C TYR A 43 13.71 1.09 3.47
N GLY A 44 13.93 2.26 4.08
CA GLY A 44 14.57 3.42 3.44
C GLY A 44 13.68 4.14 2.42
N LYS A 45 12.35 4.03 2.53
CA LYS A 45 11.40 4.78 1.67
C LYS A 45 10.96 6.08 2.33
N THR A 46 10.51 7.01 1.48
CA THR A 46 9.97 8.32 1.87
C THR A 46 8.64 8.26 2.63
N GLY A 47 8.08 7.06 2.86
CA GLY A 47 6.78 6.85 3.50
C GLY A 47 5.60 7.07 2.56
N ILE A 48 4.41 7.18 3.16
CA ILE A 48 3.12 7.34 2.47
C ILE A 48 2.88 8.82 2.11
N PRO A 49 2.62 9.15 0.84
CA PRO A 49 2.37 10.52 0.40
C PRO A 49 1.00 11.03 0.85
N ASN A 50 0.81 12.37 0.90
CA ASN A 50 -0.47 13.00 1.26
C ASN A 50 -1.63 12.58 0.33
N SER A 51 -1.33 12.23 -0.93
CA SER A 51 -2.32 11.73 -1.88
C SER A 51 -3.02 10.45 -1.42
N ALA A 52 -2.38 9.63 -0.58
CA ALA A 52 -3.00 8.43 0.00
C ALA A 52 -4.09 8.75 1.03
N TYR A 53 -4.09 9.96 1.58
CA TYR A 53 -5.12 10.44 2.49
C TYR A 53 -6.16 11.26 1.72
N ARG A 54 -5.71 12.23 0.92
CA ARG A 54 -6.57 13.14 0.15
C ARG A 54 -7.47 12.42 -0.86
N TYR A 55 -6.93 11.38 -1.49
CA TYR A 55 -7.61 10.58 -2.50
C TYR A 55 -7.69 9.11 -2.07
N SER A 56 -8.01 8.87 -0.80
CA SER A 56 -7.91 7.55 -0.16
C SER A 56 -8.59 6.44 -0.97
N SER A 57 -9.86 6.63 -1.35
CA SER A 57 -10.62 5.67 -2.15
C SER A 57 -9.91 5.33 -3.46
N ILE A 58 -9.39 6.32 -4.17
CA ILE A 58 -8.71 6.15 -5.45
C ILE A 58 -7.32 5.54 -5.25
N PHE A 59 -6.57 5.97 -4.24
CA PHE A 59 -5.20 5.52 -3.97
C PHE A 59 -5.15 4.05 -3.54
N TRP A 60 -6.02 3.65 -2.61
CA TRP A 60 -6.05 2.31 -2.05
C TRP A 60 -6.98 1.34 -2.83
N SER A 61 -7.75 1.82 -3.81
CA SER A 61 -8.61 0.94 -4.63
C SER A 61 -7.82 -0.11 -5.43
N ASN A 62 -8.58 -1.06 -5.99
CA ASN A 62 -8.07 -2.10 -6.89
C ASN A 62 -8.03 -1.67 -8.38
N ASP A 63 -8.40 -0.43 -8.71
CA ASP A 63 -8.42 0.04 -10.10
C ASP A 63 -7.02 0.43 -10.60
N LEU A 64 -6.53 -0.25 -11.64
CA LEU A 64 -5.23 0.02 -12.25
C LEU A 64 -5.22 1.26 -13.17
N ARG A 65 -6.38 1.87 -13.47
CA ARG A 65 -6.48 3.02 -14.39
C ARG A 65 -6.07 4.36 -13.74
N SER A 66 -5.95 4.42 -12.43
CA SER A 66 -5.65 5.67 -11.72
C SER A 66 -4.16 6.05 -11.80
N PRO A 67 -3.81 7.35 -11.82
CA PRO A 67 -2.42 7.82 -11.78
C PRO A 67 -1.69 7.49 -10.46
N THR A 68 -2.42 7.06 -9.44
CA THR A 68 -1.90 6.56 -8.15
C THR A 68 -1.52 5.06 -8.19
N HIS A 69 -1.42 4.47 -9.38
CA HIS A 69 -1.17 3.04 -9.59
C HIS A 69 0.12 2.49 -8.98
N VAL A 70 1.10 3.31 -8.60
CA VAL A 70 2.46 2.86 -8.27
C VAL A 70 2.51 1.83 -7.13
N TRP A 71 1.51 1.82 -6.25
CA TRP A 71 1.47 0.97 -5.05
C TRP A 71 0.52 -0.23 -5.20
N LYS A 72 -0.49 -0.12 -6.04
CA LYS A 72 -1.54 -1.15 -6.23
C LYS A 72 -1.00 -2.52 -6.67
N PRO A 73 0.04 -2.60 -7.54
CA PRO A 73 0.69 -3.86 -7.85
C PRO A 73 1.17 -4.64 -6.63
N ALA A 74 1.48 -3.99 -5.49
CA ALA A 74 1.95 -4.67 -4.29
C ALA A 74 0.94 -5.69 -3.75
N TRP A 75 -0.36 -5.38 -3.78
CA TRP A 75 -1.40 -6.33 -3.37
C TRP A 75 -1.97 -7.12 -4.54
N LEU A 76 -2.23 -6.46 -5.68
CA LEU A 76 -2.90 -7.10 -6.82
C LEU A 76 -2.09 -8.27 -7.41
N THR A 77 -0.75 -8.13 -7.50
CA THR A 77 0.11 -9.22 -8.01
C THR A 77 0.18 -10.42 -7.08
N ASN A 78 -0.22 -10.25 -5.81
CA ASN A 78 -0.31 -11.33 -4.83
C ASN A 78 -1.73 -11.94 -4.76
N GLY A 79 -2.66 -11.52 -5.63
CA GLY A 79 -4.08 -11.92 -5.54
C GLY A 79 -4.77 -11.36 -4.30
N CYS A 80 -4.25 -10.26 -3.76
CA CYS A 80 -4.79 -9.54 -2.62
C CYS A 80 -5.53 -8.30 -3.12
N TYR A 81 -6.64 -7.96 -2.47
CA TYR A 81 -7.56 -6.89 -2.88
C TYR A 81 -7.98 -6.09 -1.67
N VAL A 82 -8.11 -4.78 -1.86
CA VAL A 82 -8.67 -3.89 -0.84
C VAL A 82 -10.19 -4.03 -0.83
N THR A 83 -10.76 -4.32 0.34
CA THR A 83 -12.20 -4.55 0.53
C THR A 83 -12.87 -3.40 1.28
N SER A 84 -12.17 -2.72 2.18
CA SER A 84 -12.63 -1.47 2.79
C SER A 84 -11.49 -0.51 3.10
N ILE A 85 -11.84 0.77 3.20
CA ILE A 85 -10.95 1.87 3.54
C ILE A 85 -11.70 2.68 4.60
N ASP A 86 -11.21 2.65 5.84
CA ASP A 86 -11.95 3.16 7.00
C ASP A 86 -11.15 4.25 7.72
N ASN A 87 -11.86 5.28 8.21
CA ASN A 87 -11.34 6.32 9.12
C ASN A 87 -10.07 7.05 8.61
N VAL A 88 -9.96 7.27 7.30
CA VAL A 88 -8.81 7.97 6.71
C VAL A 88 -8.91 9.47 6.96
N SER A 89 -7.86 10.06 7.54
CA SER A 89 -7.76 11.50 7.81
C SER A 89 -6.38 12.01 7.37
N GLU A 90 -6.36 13.02 6.50
CA GLU A 90 -5.12 13.70 6.09
C GLU A 90 -4.49 14.46 7.27
N GLU A 91 -5.31 15.18 8.05
CA GLU A 91 -4.85 15.98 9.20
C GLU A 91 -4.24 15.12 10.32
N LYS A 92 -4.94 14.06 10.72
CA LYS A 92 -4.48 13.16 11.79
C LYS A 92 -3.48 12.11 11.30
N ARG A 93 -3.31 11.99 9.97
CA ARG A 93 -2.55 10.92 9.30
C ARG A 93 -2.95 9.51 9.75
N THR A 94 -4.24 9.30 9.99
CA THR A 94 -4.83 8.02 10.42
C THR A 94 -5.59 7.33 9.28
N GLY A 95 -5.92 6.06 9.50
CA GLY A 95 -6.77 5.27 8.62
C GLY A 95 -6.39 3.80 8.65
N SER A 96 -7.29 2.94 8.16
CA SER A 96 -7.06 1.52 8.04
C SER A 96 -7.56 0.99 6.72
N ILE A 97 -6.80 0.05 6.15
CA ILE A 97 -7.08 -0.59 4.87
C ILE A 97 -7.30 -2.08 5.16
N LYS A 98 -8.48 -2.58 4.77
CA LYS A 98 -8.78 -4.01 4.85
C LYS A 98 -8.43 -4.67 3.54
N PHE A 99 -7.71 -5.77 3.65
CA PHE A 99 -7.21 -6.58 2.56
C PHE A 99 -7.81 -7.97 2.67
N SER A 100 -8.15 -8.55 1.52
CA SER A 100 -8.61 -9.93 1.39
C SER A 100 -7.89 -10.60 0.24
N PHE A 101 -7.58 -11.88 0.39
CA PHE A 101 -7.09 -12.69 -0.71
C PHE A 101 -8.29 -13.28 -1.45
N LYS A 102 -8.29 -13.17 -2.78
CA LYS A 102 -9.33 -13.81 -3.59
C LYS A 102 -9.26 -15.32 -3.35
N ARG A 103 -10.34 -15.87 -2.80
CA ARG A 103 -10.55 -17.31 -2.69
C ARG A 103 -10.73 -17.94 -4.06
#